data_AF-A0A848UFQ0-F1
#
_entry.id   AF-A0A848UFQ0-F1
#
_cell.length_a   1.000
_cell.length_b   1.000
_cell.length_c   1.000
_cell.angle_alpha   90.00
_cell.angle_beta   90.00
_cell.angle_gamma   90.00
#
_symmetry.space_group_name_H-M   'P 1'
#
loop_
_entity.id
_entity.type
_entity.pdbx_description
1 polymer ?
#
loop_
_entity_poly.entity_id
_entity_poly.type
_entity_poly.pdbx_seq_one_letter_code
_entity_poly.pdbx_strand_id
1 'polypeptide(L)'
;MIAAGTSRGLLPAPVVSVLERRWAPHALLFGLALVLRVAWVLWVDREGFVLNDAMMYNANAVAINEGLGFRPPQGGPSAQWPPAYSTILAGIYWLFGIEPLWGEIFNAIVGAVTVVLL
;
A
#
# COMPACT_ATOMS: atom_id res chain seq x y z
N MET A 1 32.97 -33.72 22.86
CA MET A 1 31.92 -33.70 21.82
C MET A 1 30.68 -33.08 22.47
N ILE A 2 30.53 -31.77 22.38
CA ILE A 2 29.51 -31.00 23.11
C ILE A 2 28.34 -30.77 22.16
N ALA A 3 27.16 -31.27 22.52
CA ALA A 3 25.92 -30.99 21.82
C ALA A 3 25.48 -29.55 22.13
N ALA A 4 25.51 -28.67 21.12
CA ALA A 4 24.92 -27.35 21.19
C ALA A 4 23.41 -27.47 20.94
N GLY A 5 22.63 -27.38 22.02
CA GLY A 5 21.18 -27.26 21.96
C GLY A 5 20.79 -25.97 21.23
N THR A 6 20.03 -26.12 20.14
CA THR A 6 19.31 -25.01 19.52
C THR A 6 17.83 -25.21 19.85
N SER A 7 17.41 -24.66 20.98
CA SER A 7 16.00 -24.54 21.38
C SER A 7 15.31 -23.49 20.50
N ARG A 8 15.01 -23.84 19.25
CA ARG A 8 13.91 -23.18 18.53
C ARG A 8 12.63 -23.67 19.19
N GLY A 9 11.97 -22.79 19.95
CA GLY A 9 10.69 -23.02 20.59
C GLY A 9 9.64 -23.44 19.55
N LEU A 10 9.57 -24.75 19.32
CA LEU A 10 8.59 -25.38 18.46
C LEU A 10 7.33 -25.47 19.31
N LEU A 11 6.38 -24.57 19.06
CA LEU A 11 5.08 -24.66 19.71
C LEU A 11 4.51 -26.08 19.51
N PRO A 12 3.87 -26.67 20.53
CA PRO A 12 3.32 -28.02 20.39
C PRO A 12 2.32 -28.05 19.21
N ALA A 13 2.38 -29.09 18.38
CA ALA A 13 1.57 -29.28 17.17
C ALA A 13 0.08 -28.85 17.27
N PRO A 14 -0.67 -29.14 18.36
CA PRO A 14 -2.05 -28.67 18.50
C PRO A 14 -2.20 -27.15 18.53
N VAL A 15 -1.23 -26.41 19.08
CA VAL A 15 -1.25 -24.93 19.11
C VAL A 15 -1.06 -24.36 17.71
N VAL A 16 -0.17 -24.95 16.91
CA VAL A 16 0.04 -24.56 15.50
C VAL A 16 -1.25 -24.74 14.71
N SER A 17 -1.94 -25.88 14.85
CA SER A 17 -3.20 -26.15 14.13
C SER A 17 -4.35 -25.19 14.49
N VAL A 18 -4.42 -24.71 15.74
CA VAL A 18 -5.45 -23.76 16.18
C VAL A 18 -5.14 -22.35 15.69
N LEU A 19 -3.86 -21.95 15.72
CA LEU A 19 -3.42 -20.68 15.16
C LEU A 19 -3.63 -20.66 13.64
N GLU A 20 -3.23 -21.71 12.93
CA GLU A 20 -3.50 -21.86 11.49
C GLU A 20 -4.98 -21.75 11.20
N ARG A 21 -5.85 -22.45 11.95
CA ARG A 21 -7.30 -22.38 11.76
C ARG A 21 -7.89 -20.99 12.04
N ARG A 22 -7.31 -20.23 12.98
CA ARG A 22 -7.76 -18.87 13.32
C ARG A 22 -7.31 -17.83 12.29
N TRP A 23 -6.09 -17.96 11.76
CA TRP A 23 -5.51 -17.00 10.81
C TRP A 23 -5.81 -17.34 9.35
N ALA A 24 -6.10 -18.60 9.02
CA ALA A 24 -6.47 -19.04 7.68
C ALA A 24 -7.58 -18.19 7.02
N PRO A 25 -8.72 -17.89 7.66
CA PRO A 25 -9.74 -17.06 7.02
C PRO A 25 -9.26 -15.63 6.76
N HIS A 26 -8.49 -15.04 7.67
CA HIS A 26 -7.91 -13.69 7.49
C HIS A 26 -6.90 -13.67 6.33
N ALA A 27 -6.04 -14.69 6.25
CA ALA A 27 -5.07 -14.83 5.17
C ALA A 27 -5.75 -15.05 3.81
N LEU A 28 -6.83 -15.85 3.78
CA LEU A 28 -7.64 -16.07 2.58
C LEU A 28 -8.31 -14.78 2.13
N LEU A 29 -8.96 -14.05 3.06
CA LEU A 29 -9.63 -12.78 2.76
C LEU A 29 -8.63 -11.72 2.28
N PHE A 30 -7.48 -11.60 2.95
CA PHE A 30 -6.40 -10.72 2.52
C PHE A 30 -5.91 -11.08 1.11
N GLY A 31 -5.59 -12.35 0.87
CA GLY A 31 -5.08 -12.83 -0.41
C GLY A 31 -6.07 -12.58 -1.54
N LEU A 32 -7.34 -12.93 -1.33
CA LEU A 32 -8.41 -12.68 -2.30
C LEU A 32 -8.60 -11.17 -2.56
N ALA A 33 -8.66 -10.37 -1.50
CA ALA A 33 -8.82 -8.92 -1.60
C ALA A 33 -7.66 -8.24 -2.34
N LEU A 34 -6.43 -8.71 -2.11
CA LEU A 34 -5.22 -8.21 -2.76
C LEU A 34 -5.19 -8.61 -4.23
N VAL A 35 -5.43 -9.88 -4.54
CA VAL A 35 -5.44 -10.37 -5.93
C VAL A 35 -6.47 -9.64 -6.77
N LEU A 36 -7.69 -9.46 -6.27
CA LEU A 36 -8.73 -8.74 -6.98
C LEU A 36 -8.35 -7.27 -7.25
N ARG A 37 -7.77 -6.58 -6.25
CA ARG A 37 -7.37 -5.17 -6.39
C ARG A 37 -6.18 -5.00 -7.34
N VAL A 38 -5.16 -5.84 -7.22
CA VAL A 38 -3.99 -5.79 -8.11
C VAL A 38 -4.39 -6.18 -9.54
N ALA A 39 -5.22 -7.21 -9.71
CA ALA A 39 -5.73 -7.59 -11.02
C ALA A 39 -6.51 -6.43 -11.67
N TRP A 40 -7.34 -5.72 -10.90
CA TRP A 40 -8.04 -4.53 -11.38
C TRP A 40 -7.07 -3.43 -11.82
N VAL A 41 -6.09 -3.08 -10.99
CA VAL A 41 -5.06 -2.06 -11.29
C VAL A 41 -4.31 -2.38 -12.58
N LEU A 42 -3.92 -3.64 -12.77
CA LEU A 42 -3.17 -4.07 -13.95
C LEU A 42 -4.04 -4.23 -15.21
N TRP A 43 -5.35 -4.41 -15.05
CA TRP A 43 -6.27 -4.63 -16.16
C TRP A 43 -6.86 -3.34 -16.70
N VAL A 44 -7.14 -2.36 -15.83
CA VAL A 44 -7.70 -1.08 -16.24
C VAL A 44 -6.61 -0.21 -16.82
N ASP A 45 -6.69 0.01 -18.14
CA ASP A 45 -5.87 1.01 -18.79
C ASP A 45 -6.35 2.41 -18.35
N ARG A 46 -5.39 3.27 -17.99
CA ARG A 46 -5.65 4.68 -17.72
C ARG A 46 -5.10 5.45 -18.90
N GLU A 47 -6.00 5.98 -19.74
CA GLU A 47 -5.69 6.98 -20.76
C GLU A 47 -5.32 8.34 -20.12
N GLY A 48 -4.36 8.34 -19.19
CA GLY A 48 -3.96 9.47 -18.38
C GLY A 48 -4.89 9.79 -17.21
N PHE A 49 -4.63 10.93 -16.57
CA PHE A 49 -5.47 11.45 -15.50
C PHE A 49 -6.54 12.39 -16.06
N VAL A 50 -7.81 12.01 -15.89
CA VAL A 50 -8.93 12.98 -15.95
C VAL A 50 -8.84 13.90 -14.74
N LEU A 51 -9.39 15.12 -14.83
CA LEU A 51 -9.46 16.07 -13.71
C LEU A 51 -10.31 15.46 -12.57
N ASN A 52 -9.62 14.87 -11.60
CA ASN A 52 -10.18 14.18 -10.44
C ASN A 52 -9.20 14.22 -9.26
N ASP A 53 -9.61 13.67 -8.12
CA ASP A 53 -8.77 13.66 -6.91
C ASP A 53 -7.46 12.88 -7.11
N ALA A 54 -7.47 11.80 -7.90
CA ALA A 54 -6.26 11.03 -8.17
C ALA A 54 -5.20 11.87 -8.89
N MET A 55 -5.62 12.70 -9.86
CA MET A 55 -4.75 13.67 -10.52
C MET A 55 -4.14 14.66 -9.53
N MET A 56 -4.96 15.19 -8.61
CA MET A 56 -4.53 16.20 -7.64
C MET A 56 -3.54 15.62 -6.63
N TYR A 57 -3.81 14.43 -6.10
CA TYR A 57 -2.88 13.73 -5.22
C TYR A 57 -1.57 13.36 -5.92
N ASN A 58 -1.64 12.91 -7.18
CA ASN A 58 -0.46 12.64 -7.99
C ASN A 58 0.39 13.91 -8.19
N ALA A 59 -0.22 15.02 -8.60
CA ALA A 59 0.48 16.27 -8.82
C ALA A 59 1.13 16.82 -7.54
N ASN A 60 0.43 16.75 -6.40
CA ASN A 60 0.99 17.14 -5.11
C ASN A 60 2.18 16.25 -4.73
N ALA A 61 2.09 14.93 -4.95
CA ALA A 61 3.19 14.01 -4.66
C ALA A 61 4.43 14.29 -5.52
N VAL A 62 4.24 14.61 -6.81
CA VAL A 62 5.33 15.06 -7.71
C VAL A 62 5.98 16.34 -7.17
N ALA A 63 5.17 17.36 -6.84
CA ALA A 63 5.68 18.63 -6.32
C ALA A 63 6.48 18.45 -5.00
N ILE A 64 6.02 17.58 -4.10
CA ILE A 64 6.74 17.25 -2.87
C ILE A 64 8.08 16.56 -3.19
N ASN A 65 8.08 15.58 -4.11
CA ASN A 65 9.28 14.86 -4.52
C ASN A 65 10.32 15.78 -5.18
N GLU A 66 9.86 16.82 -5.88
CA GLU A 66 10.70 17.87 -6.49
C GLU A 66 11.14 18.96 -5.49
N GLY A 67 10.76 18.88 -4.22
CA GLY A 67 11.13 19.85 -3.18
C GLY A 67 10.32 21.16 -3.22
N LEU A 68 9.25 21.22 -4.00
CA LEU A 68 8.34 22.38 -4.07
C LEU A 68 7.34 22.43 -2.91
N GLY A 69 7.27 21.35 -2.13
CA GLY A 69 6.32 21.19 -1.03
C GLY A 69 4.90 20.92 -1.53
N PHE A 70 3.93 21.21 -0.68
CA PHE A 70 2.52 20.90 -0.95
C PHE A 70 1.87 21.98 -1.83
N ARG A 71 2.05 21.84 -3.15
CA ARG A 71 1.68 22.81 -4.17
C ARG A 71 0.88 22.14 -5.30
N PRO A 72 -0.44 22.40 -5.41
CA PRO A 72 -1.24 21.83 -6.48
C PRO A 72 -0.93 22.50 -7.83
N PRO A 73 -1.41 21.92 -8.96
CA PRO A 73 -1.14 22.43 -10.30
C PRO A 73 -1.51 23.90 -10.53
N GLN A 74 -2.51 24.42 -9.80
CA GLN A 74 -2.94 25.82 -9.88
C GLN A 74 -1.94 26.80 -9.25
N GLY A 75 -0.94 26.28 -8.54
CA GLY A 75 0.11 27.07 -7.89
C GLY A 75 -0.23 27.49 -6.46
N GLY A 76 0.79 28.07 -5.78
CA GLY A 76 0.71 28.47 -4.38
C GLY A 76 0.69 27.30 -3.38
N PRO A 77 1.03 27.53 -2.10
CA PRO A 77 0.77 26.54 -1.05
C PRO A 77 -0.74 26.39 -0.85
N SER A 78 -1.26 25.17 -0.80
CA SER A 78 -2.70 24.93 -0.60
C SER A 78 -2.96 23.63 0.12
N ALA A 79 -3.72 23.63 1.21
CA ALA A 79 -4.12 22.41 1.93
C ALA A 79 -5.53 21.92 1.55
N GLN A 80 -6.03 22.25 0.35
CA GLN A 80 -7.36 21.84 -0.09
C GLN A 80 -7.54 20.31 -0.11
N TRP A 81 -6.48 19.57 -0.48
CA TRP A 81 -6.41 18.13 -0.32
C TRP A 81 -5.58 17.80 0.92
N PRO A 82 -6.03 16.88 1.80
CA PRO A 82 -5.27 16.50 2.98
C PRO A 82 -3.83 16.04 2.64
N PRO A 83 -2.81 16.51 3.37
CA PRO A 83 -1.42 16.31 2.96
C PRO A 83 -0.92 14.87 3.17
N ALA A 84 -1.50 14.13 4.12
CA ALA A 84 -0.99 12.83 4.56
C ALA A 84 -0.77 11.85 3.40
N TYR A 85 -1.79 11.67 2.54
CA TYR A 85 -1.69 10.73 1.42
C TYR A 85 -0.65 11.19 0.37
N SER A 86 -0.62 12.47 0.01
CA SER A 86 0.37 12.95 -0.97
C SER A 86 1.80 12.84 -0.45
N THR A 87 2.02 13.04 0.86
CA THR A 87 3.35 12.87 1.48
C THR A 87 3.79 11.40 1.42
N ILE A 88 2.89 10.46 1.72
CA ILE A 88 3.16 9.02 1.58
C ILE A 88 3.48 8.69 0.12
N LEU A 89 2.66 9.17 -0.82
CA LEU A 89 2.84 8.94 -2.24
C LEU A 89 4.15 9.54 -2.76
N ALA A 90 4.56 10.71 -2.29
CA ALA A 90 5.85 11.30 -2.61
C ALA A 90 7.02 10.43 -2.14
N GLY A 91 6.92 9.82 -0.95
CA GLY A 91 7.90 8.86 -0.46
C GLY A 91 7.97 7.59 -1.33
N ILE A 92 6.83 7.12 -1.83
CA ILE A 92 6.77 6.00 -2.79
C ILE A 92 7.46 6.39 -4.10
N TYR A 93 7.19 7.59 -4.63
CA TYR A 93 7.82 8.08 -5.86
C TYR A 93 9.32 8.31 -5.70
N TRP A 94 9.77 8.69 -4.50
CA TRP A 94 11.19 8.78 -4.19
C TRP A 94 11.88 7.40 -4.25
N LEU A 95 11.20 6.33 -3.83
CA LEU A 95 11.75 4.96 -3.82
C LEU A 95 11.72 4.28 -5.20
N PHE A 96 10.62 4.43 -5.94
CA PHE A 96 10.34 3.63 -7.13
C PHE A 96 10.27 4.44 -8.44
N GLY A 97 10.41 5.76 -8.35
CA GLY A 97 10.21 6.69 -9.45
C GLY A 97 8.79 7.25 -9.52
N ILE A 98 8.63 8.35 -10.26
CA ILE A 98 7.33 9.01 -10.46
C ILE A 98 6.53 8.20 -11.47
N GLU A 99 5.75 7.26 -10.96
CA GLU A 99 4.84 6.44 -11.76
C GLU A 99 3.55 6.13 -10.97
N PRO A 100 2.36 6.52 -11.48
CA PRO A 100 1.08 6.33 -10.79
C PRO A 100 0.79 4.91 -10.33
N LEU A 101 1.27 3.92 -11.09
CA LEU A 101 1.14 2.50 -10.79
C LEU A 101 1.57 2.18 -9.35
N TRP A 102 2.66 2.79 -8.85
CA TRP A 102 3.15 2.50 -7.50
C TRP A 102 2.19 2.99 -6.41
N GLY A 103 1.51 4.12 -6.63
CA GLY A 103 0.46 4.61 -5.72
C GLY A 103 -0.77 3.71 -5.72
N GLU A 104 -1.13 3.15 -6.87
CA GLU A 104 -2.25 2.24 -7.01
C GLU A 104 -1.99 0.89 -6.37
N ILE A 105 -0.79 0.33 -6.55
CA ILE A 105 -0.35 -0.89 -5.86
C ILE A 105 -0.33 -0.67 -4.35
N PHE A 106 0.14 0.48 -3.87
CA PHE A 106 0.06 0.83 -2.46
C PHE A 106 -1.38 0.85 -1.95
N ASN A 107 -2.30 1.50 -2.67
CA ASN A 107 -3.73 1.51 -2.32
C ASN A 107 -4.34 0.10 -2.34
N ALA A 108 -3.91 -0.77 -3.27
CA ALA A 108 -4.35 -2.16 -3.33
C ALA A 108 -3.95 -2.93 -2.06
N ILE A 109 -2.72 -2.73 -1.58
CA ILE A 109 -2.21 -3.32 -0.34
C ILE A 109 -2.96 -2.79 0.87
N VAL A 110 -3.05 -1.46 1.02
CA VAL A 110 -3.76 -0.84 2.17
C VAL A 110 -5.22 -1.28 2.20
N GLY A 111 -5.90 -1.29 1.06
CA GLY A 111 -7.28 -1.75 0.95
C GLY A 111 -7.46 -3.23 1.29
N ALA A 112 -6.49 -4.09 0.95
CA ALA A 112 -6.51 -5.50 1.35
C ALA A 112 -6.29 -5.67 2.86
N VAL A 113 -5.40 -4.87 3.47
CA VAL A 113 -5.22 -4.83 4.93
C VAL A 113 -6.52 -4.42 5.62
N THR A 114 -7.23 -3.42 5.10
CA THR A 114 -8.50 -2.97 5.68
C THR A 114 -9.55 -4.09 5.76
N VAL A 115 -9.62 -4.99 4.77
CA VAL A 115 -10.56 -6.12 4.79
C VAL A 115 -10.34 -7.05 6.00
N VAL A 116 -9.10 -7.18 6.47
CA VAL A 116 -8.75 -8.02 7.62
C VAL A 116 -9.07 -7.32 8.95
N LEU A 117 -9.17 -5.99 8.95
CA LEU A 117 -9.39 -5.17 10.14
C LEU A 117 -10.87 -4.93 10.46
N LEU A 118 -11.76 -5.22 9.51
CA LEU A 118 -13.22 -5.16 9.66
C LEU A 118 -13.77 -6.47 10.24
#